data_AF-A0A957AL69-F1
#
_entry.id   AF-A0A957AL69-F1
#
_cell.length_a   1.000
_cell.length_b   1.000
_cell.length_c   1.000
_cell.angle_alpha   90.00
_cell.angle_beta   90.00
_cell.angle_gamma   90.00
#
_symmetry.space_group_name_H-M   'P 1'
#
loop_
_entity.id
_entity.type
_entity.pdbx_description
1 polymer ?
#
loop_
_entity_poly.entity_id
_entity_poly.type
_entity_poly.pdbx_seq_one_letter_code
_entity_poly.pdbx_strand_id
1 'polypeptide(L)'
;MIPDLFPLHATGVSTGPVRAAGEAFLASLTETQRQTALFPVDDDAWRLWSNVDGYQRQGMSLREMSDDQREAAFALMAASLRAEGFPTSRTIMLPNHTQGELQRCAKKL
;
A
#
# COMPACT_ATOMS: atom_id res chain seq x y z
N MET A 1 -4.76 31.88 13.89
CA MET A 1 -3.79 30.76 13.77
C MET A 1 -2.84 30.89 14.96
N ILE A 2 -2.66 29.85 15.77
CA ILE A 2 -1.78 29.91 16.95
C ILE A 2 -0.34 29.65 16.47
N PRO A 3 0.63 30.55 16.71
CA PRO A 3 2.04 30.30 16.39
C PRO A 3 2.55 29.04 17.09
N ASP A 4 3.39 28.25 16.41
CA ASP A 4 4.08 27.07 16.98
C ASP A 4 3.18 25.99 17.60
N LEU A 5 1.94 25.83 17.12
CA LEU A 5 1.03 24.77 17.60
C LEU A 5 1.54 23.35 17.27
N PHE A 6 2.35 23.21 16.21
CA PHE A 6 2.97 21.94 15.78
C PHE A 6 4.44 22.16 15.37
N PRO A 7 5.34 22.32 16.37
CA PRO A 7 6.76 22.52 16.08
C PRO A 7 7.35 21.29 15.38
N LEU A 8 8.15 21.52 14.34
CA LEU A 8 8.87 20.46 13.64
C LEU A 8 10.04 19.98 14.49
N HIS A 9 10.00 18.73 14.91
CA HIS A 9 11.09 18.07 15.64
C HIS A 9 11.75 17.02 14.76
N ALA A 10 13.08 17.08 14.64
CA ALA A 10 13.84 16.02 13.99
C ALA A 10 13.79 14.76 14.86
N THR A 11 13.32 13.66 14.29
CA THR A 11 13.26 12.36 14.97
C THR A 11 14.56 11.57 14.87
N GLY A 12 15.52 12.03 14.06
CA GLY A 12 16.77 11.32 13.75
C GLY A 12 16.59 10.10 12.83
N VAL A 13 15.36 9.79 12.44
CA VAL A 13 15.04 8.66 11.54
C VAL A 13 15.22 9.11 10.09
N SER A 14 16.06 8.41 9.34
CA SER A 14 16.25 8.67 7.91
C SER A 14 15.10 8.13 7.08
N THR A 15 14.62 8.92 6.13
CA THR A 15 13.66 8.49 5.10
C THR A 15 14.32 7.84 3.88
N GLY A 16 15.65 7.81 3.83
CA GLY A 16 16.44 7.24 2.73
C GLY A 16 16.05 5.80 2.36
N PRO A 17 15.91 4.87 3.32
CA PRO A 17 15.51 3.49 3.02
C PRO A 17 14.13 3.39 2.37
N VAL A 18 13.15 4.18 2.85
CA VAL A 18 11.79 4.21 2.26
C VAL A 18 11.84 4.73 0.83
N ARG A 19 12.60 5.79 0.58
CA ARG A 19 12.77 6.35 -0.77
C ARG A 19 13.38 5.33 -1.73
N ALA A 20 14.47 4.66 -1.33
CA ALA A 20 15.14 3.66 -2.15
C ALA A 20 14.22 2.46 -2.47
N ALA A 21 13.45 1.98 -1.49
CA ALA A 21 12.46 0.93 -1.71
C ALA A 21 11.34 1.37 -2.67
N GLY A 22 10.90 2.64 -2.57
CA GLY A 22 9.92 3.23 -3.47
C GLY A 22 10.42 3.31 -4.91
N GLU A 23 11.65 3.78 -5.11
CA GLU A 23 12.31 3.83 -6.42
C GLU A 23 12.44 2.41 -7.02
N ALA A 24 12.83 1.41 -6.22
CA ALA A 24 12.93 0.03 -6.65
C ALA A 24 11.57 -0.57 -7.04
N PHE A 25 10.52 -0.33 -6.24
CA PHE A 25 9.16 -0.75 -6.58
C PHE A 25 8.71 -0.14 -7.89
N LEU A 26 8.85 1.18 -8.05
CA LEU A 26 8.48 1.85 -9.31
C LEU A 26 9.27 1.27 -10.47
N ALA A 27 10.59 1.08 -10.34
CA ALA A 27 11.44 0.51 -11.37
C ALA A 27 10.96 -0.87 -11.86
N SER A 28 10.34 -1.69 -11.00
CA SER A 28 9.80 -3.01 -11.35
C SER A 28 8.53 -2.96 -12.22
N LEU A 29 7.83 -1.82 -12.25
CA LEU A 29 6.56 -1.68 -12.96
C LEU A 29 6.76 -1.35 -14.44
N THR A 30 5.87 -1.85 -15.29
CA THR A 30 5.74 -1.33 -16.66
C THR A 30 5.24 0.10 -16.65
N GLU A 31 5.41 0.82 -17.75
CA GLU A 31 4.92 2.21 -17.88
C GLU A 31 3.41 2.31 -17.62
N THR A 32 2.62 1.41 -18.22
CA THR A 32 1.17 1.35 -18.00
C THR A 32 0.82 1.09 -16.53
N GLN A 33 1.53 0.18 -15.85
CA GLN A 33 1.30 -0.07 -14.43
C GLN A 33 1.68 1.13 -13.55
N ARG A 34 2.74 1.88 -13.90
CA ARG A 34 3.11 3.12 -13.18
C ARG A 34 2.03 4.17 -13.30
N GLN A 35 1.46 4.36 -14.49
CA GLN A 35 0.36 5.30 -14.72
C GLN A 35 -0.87 4.94 -13.89
N THR A 36 -1.14 3.64 -13.69
CA THR A 36 -2.22 3.19 -12.81
C THR A 36 -1.88 3.33 -11.32
N ALA A 37 -0.62 3.15 -10.93
CA ALA A 37 -0.22 3.10 -9.52
C ALA A 37 0.12 4.47 -8.90
N LEU A 38 0.49 5.47 -9.72
CA LEU A 38 0.93 6.78 -9.26
C LEU A 38 -0.21 7.80 -9.34
N PHE A 39 -0.32 8.61 -8.28
CA PHE A 39 -1.24 9.73 -8.20
C PHE A 39 -0.48 11.01 -7.84
N PRO A 40 -0.85 12.17 -8.39
CA PRO A 40 -0.42 13.47 -7.87
C PRO A 40 -0.71 13.59 -6.37
N VAL A 41 0.09 14.40 -5.66
CA VAL A 41 -0.05 14.56 -4.19
C VAL A 41 -1.33 15.29 -3.80
N ASP A 42 -1.90 16.06 -4.72
CA ASP A 42 -3.13 16.84 -4.58
C ASP A 42 -4.36 16.16 -5.19
N ASP A 43 -4.21 14.92 -5.71
CA ASP A 43 -5.29 14.16 -6.33
C ASP A 43 -6.38 13.78 -5.31
N ASP A 44 -7.65 13.85 -5.73
CA ASP A 44 -8.79 13.44 -4.91
C ASP A 44 -8.80 11.94 -4.61
N ALA A 45 -8.09 11.11 -5.38
CA ALA A 45 -7.93 9.67 -5.15
C ALA A 45 -7.46 9.35 -3.72
N TRP A 46 -6.64 10.22 -3.11
CA TRP A 46 -6.18 10.07 -1.72
C TRP A 46 -7.32 10.11 -0.69
N ARG A 47 -8.48 10.68 -1.06
CA ARG A 47 -9.68 10.78 -0.22
C ARG A 47 -10.70 9.67 -0.48
N LEU A 48 -10.49 8.85 -1.50
CA LEU A 48 -11.43 7.80 -1.95
C LEU A 48 -11.11 6.40 -1.40
N TRP A 49 -10.18 6.29 -0.44
CA TRP A 49 -9.87 5.01 0.20
C TRP A 49 -11.02 4.55 1.10
N SER A 50 -11.35 3.25 1.02
CA SER A 50 -12.36 2.59 1.85
C SER A 50 -11.90 1.19 2.22
N ASN A 51 -12.08 0.81 3.49
CA ASN A 51 -11.88 -0.55 3.97
C ASN A 51 -13.13 -1.44 3.81
N VAL A 52 -14.23 -0.89 3.28
CA VAL A 52 -15.48 -1.63 3.05
C VAL A 52 -15.39 -2.38 1.71
N ASP A 53 -15.85 -3.63 1.71
CA ASP A 53 -15.96 -4.45 0.51
C ASP A 53 -17.01 -3.88 -0.46
N GLY A 54 -16.73 -3.94 -1.77
CA GLY A 54 -17.65 -3.46 -2.81
C GLY A 54 -17.36 -2.07 -3.38
N TYR A 55 -16.53 -1.26 -2.71
CA TYR A 55 -16.01 -0.02 -3.31
C TYR A 55 -14.96 -0.32 -4.37
N GLN A 56 -15.02 0.38 -5.51
CA GLN A 56 -13.96 0.33 -6.53
C GLN A 56 -12.66 0.87 -5.93
N ARG A 57 -11.61 0.04 -5.95
CA ARG A 57 -10.28 0.44 -5.47
C ARG A 57 -9.57 1.22 -6.57
N GLN A 58 -9.02 2.37 -6.21
CA GLN A 58 -8.10 3.11 -7.07
C GLN A 58 -6.73 2.45 -7.05
N GLY A 59 -5.95 2.65 -8.10
CA GLY A 59 -4.59 2.11 -8.18
C GLY A 59 -4.55 0.69 -8.73
N MET A 60 -3.40 0.05 -8.53
CA MET A 60 -3.13 -1.30 -9.02
C MET A 60 -3.29 -2.34 -7.91
N SER A 61 -3.93 -3.47 -8.21
CA SER A 61 -4.03 -4.59 -7.27
C SER A 61 -2.73 -5.39 -7.20
N LEU A 62 -2.36 -5.87 -6.00
CA LEU A 62 -1.29 -6.86 -5.83
C LEU A 62 -1.55 -8.19 -6.60
N ARG A 63 -2.78 -8.43 -7.05
CA ARG A 63 -3.15 -9.59 -7.88
C ARG A 63 -2.75 -9.42 -9.34
N GLU A 64 -2.57 -8.19 -9.80
CA GLU A 64 -2.20 -7.85 -11.18
C GLU A 64 -0.68 -7.74 -11.36
N MET A 65 0.09 -7.90 -10.26
CA MET A 65 1.55 -7.84 -10.24
C MET A 65 2.16 -9.20 -10.55
N SER A 66 3.34 -9.20 -11.19
CA SER A 66 4.23 -10.36 -11.21
C SER A 66 4.79 -10.65 -9.81
N ASP A 67 5.42 -11.81 -9.63
CA ASP A 67 6.05 -12.16 -8.36
C ASP A 67 7.13 -11.14 -7.94
N ASP A 68 7.98 -10.72 -8.88
CA ASP A 68 9.04 -9.74 -8.61
C ASP A 68 8.48 -8.35 -8.22
N GLN A 69 7.43 -7.90 -8.90
CA GLN A 69 6.76 -6.63 -8.61
C GLN A 69 6.11 -6.65 -7.23
N ARG A 70 5.47 -7.78 -6.90
CA ARG A 70 4.82 -7.99 -5.62
C ARG A 70 5.83 -8.07 -4.48
N GLU A 71 6.99 -8.69 -4.70
CA GLU A 71 8.08 -8.70 -3.71
C GLU A 71 8.63 -7.29 -3.49
N ALA A 72 8.83 -6.50 -4.55
CA ALA A 72 9.24 -5.10 -4.43
C ALA A 72 8.19 -4.25 -3.67
N ALA A 73 6.89 -4.49 -3.88
CA ALA A 73 5.83 -3.85 -3.11
C ALA A 73 5.87 -4.24 -1.62
N PHE A 74 6.14 -5.51 -1.31
CA PHE A 74 6.32 -5.97 0.07
C PHE A 74 7.57 -5.37 0.73
N ALA A 75 8.67 -5.23 0.00
CA ALA A 75 9.88 -4.56 0.48
C ALA A 75 9.61 -3.07 0.82
N LEU A 76 8.83 -2.37 -0.01
CA LEU A 76 8.39 -1.00 0.28
C LEU A 76 7.55 -0.93 1.57
N MET A 77 6.60 -1.85 1.76
CA MET A 77 5.83 -1.91 3.00
C MET A 77 6.72 -2.18 4.22
N ALA A 78 7.67 -3.11 4.11
CA ALA A 78 8.61 -3.43 5.18
C ALA A 78 9.50 -2.22 5.55
N ALA A 79 9.96 -1.45 4.57
CA ALA A 79 10.74 -0.24 4.82
C ALA A 79 9.90 0.90 5.44
N SER A 80 8.59 0.96 5.14
CA SER A 80 7.69 2.05 5.55
C SER A 80 7.04 1.83 6.91
N LEU A 81 7.04 0.59 7.40
CA LEU A 81 6.42 0.19 8.66
C LEU A 81 7.49 -0.03 9.74
N ARG A 82 7.07 -0.02 11.01
CA ARG A 82 7.93 -0.53 12.10
C ARG A 82 8.15 -2.03 11.95
N ALA A 83 9.13 -2.58 12.66
CA ALA A 83 9.55 -3.98 12.55
C ALA A 83 8.40 -4.99 12.62
N GLU A 84 7.42 -4.76 13.49
CA GLU A 84 6.26 -5.64 13.69
C GLU A 84 5.13 -5.37 12.69
N GLY A 85 5.16 -4.21 12.03
CA GLY A 85 4.08 -3.73 11.16
C GLY A 85 3.93 -4.58 9.91
N PHE A 86 5.03 -4.91 9.22
CA PHE A 86 4.96 -5.75 8.02
C PHE A 86 4.46 -7.17 8.31
N PRO A 87 5.01 -7.91 9.30
CA PRO A 87 4.45 -9.20 9.72
C PRO A 87 2.96 -9.10 10.06
N THR A 88 2.55 -8.06 10.80
CA THR A 88 1.15 -7.86 11.17
C THR A 88 0.26 -7.64 9.94
N SER A 89 0.67 -6.79 8.99
CA SER A 89 -0.04 -6.58 7.73
C SER A 89 -0.19 -7.90 6.96
N ARG A 90 0.86 -8.72 6.89
CA ARG A 90 0.82 -10.04 6.26
C ARG A 90 -0.17 -10.96 6.97
N THR A 91 -0.16 -11.02 8.30
CA THR A 91 -1.09 -11.83 9.10
C THR A 91 -2.55 -11.42 8.86
N ILE A 92 -2.85 -10.12 8.77
CA ILE A 92 -4.22 -9.61 8.51
C ILE A 92 -4.71 -10.00 7.10
N MET A 93 -3.82 -10.13 6.11
CA MET A 93 -4.21 -10.55 4.76
C MET A 93 -4.75 -11.99 4.71
N LEU A 94 -4.34 -12.88 5.63
CA LEU A 94 -4.79 -14.28 5.66
C LEU A 94 -6.30 -14.39 5.97
N PRO A 95 -6.83 -13.82 7.07
CA PRO A 95 -8.27 -13.79 7.32
C PRO A 95 -9.08 -13.19 6.17
N ASN A 96 -8.59 -12.11 5.55
CA ASN A 96 -9.25 -11.47 4.41
C ASN A 96 -9.36 -12.43 3.20
N HIS A 97 -8.31 -13.23 2.96
CA HIS A 97 -8.34 -14.26 1.93
C HIS A 97 -9.41 -15.31 2.23
N THR A 98 -9.42 -15.86 3.46
CA THR A 98 -10.40 -16.87 3.90
C THR A 98 -11.84 -16.34 3.84
N GLN A 99 -12.09 -15.12 4.29
CA GLN A 99 -13.41 -14.49 4.18
C GLN A 99 -13.87 -14.39 2.72
N GLY A 100 -12.97 -14.00 1.81
CA GLY A 100 -13.26 -13.96 0.39
C GLY A 100 -13.58 -15.34 -0.21
N GLU A 101 -12.93 -16.40 0.26
CA GLU A 101 -13.23 -17.79 -0.13
C GLU A 101 -14.65 -18.19 0.30
N LEU A 102 -15.00 -17.93 1.57
CA LEU A 102 -16.31 -18.27 2.14
C LEU A 102 -17.45 -17.52 1.44
N GLN A 103 -17.28 -16.22 1.17
CA GLN A 103 -18.26 -15.42 0.43
C GLN A 103 -18.47 -15.92 -1.01
N ARG A 104 -17.42 -16.40 -1.69
CA ARG A 104 -17.55 -17.01 -3.03
C ARG A 104 -18.33 -18.32 -2.98
N CYS A 105 -18.09 -19.16 -1.97
CA CYS A 105 -18.85 -20.40 -1.79
C CYS A 105 -20.34 -20.13 -1.51
N ALA A 106 -20.65 -19.16 -0.65
CA ALA A 106 -22.02 -18.78 -0.31
C ALA A 106 -22.82 -18.23 -1.51
N LYS A 107 -22.17 -17.55 -2.47
CA LYS A 107 -22.80 -17.04 -3.69
C LYS A 107 -23.03 -18.09 -4.78
N LYS A 108 -22.47 -19.30 -4.64
CA LYS A 108 -22.62 -20.40 -5.60
C LYS A 108 -23.76 -21.37 -5.22
N LEU A 109 -24.35 -21.20 -4.04
CA LEU A 109 -25.55 -21.89 -3.57
C LEU A 109 -26.77 -21.01 -3.81
#